data_AF-A0A960Y9T2-F1
#
_entry.id   AF-A0A960Y9T2-F1
#
_cell.length_a   1.000
_cell.length_b   1.000
_cell.length_c   1.000
_cell.angle_alpha   90.00
_cell.angle_beta   90.00
_cell.angle_gamma   90.00
#
_symmetry.space_group_name_H-M   'P 1'
#
loop_
_entity.id
_entity.type
_entity.pdbx_description
1 polymer ?
#
loop_
_entity_poly.entity_id
_entity_poly.type
_entity_poly.pdbx_seq_one_letter_code
_entity_poly.pdbx_strand_id
1 'polypeptide(L)'
;PGWGYSVVCLIGFFATLFVGMLKTGNPDGITGNPVAQGSHFNLVYEHFFKPLSATMFALLAFYVASASYRAFRAKNVEATVLLVAAFIILLGRTFVGTVLSFWTDPGTGFGIPQMAEWIMNYPNLAGQRAIMIGIALGIVSTSLKIILGIDRSYLGSD
;
A
#
# COMPACT_ATOMS: atom_id res chain seq x y z
N PRO A 1 -24.76 -8.95 18.13
CA PRO A 1 -24.23 -10.04 17.28
C PRO A 1 -22.82 -9.69 16.77
N GLY A 2 -21.79 -10.45 17.16
CA GLY A 2 -20.38 -10.15 16.83
C GLY A 2 -19.39 -10.26 17.99
N TRP A 3 -19.88 -10.45 19.22
CA TRP A 3 -19.04 -10.58 20.44
C TRP A 3 -18.02 -11.72 20.33
N GLY A 4 -18.36 -12.79 19.62
CA GLY A 4 -17.46 -13.93 19.41
C GLY A 4 -16.18 -13.57 18.67
N TYR A 5 -16.22 -12.69 17.67
CA TYR A 5 -15.03 -12.28 16.93
C TYR A 5 -14.10 -11.39 17.76
N SER A 6 -14.68 -10.52 18.60
CA SER A 6 -13.90 -9.71 19.55
C SER A 6 -13.19 -10.58 20.58
N VAL A 7 -13.83 -11.65 21.08
CA VAL A 7 -13.21 -12.60 22.01
C VAL A 7 -12.05 -13.35 21.35
N VAL A 8 -12.21 -13.82 20.11
CA VAL A 8 -11.13 -14.49 19.37
C VAL A 8 -9.93 -13.56 19.15
N CYS A 9 -10.19 -12.29 18.82
CA CYS A 9 -9.13 -11.28 18.68
C CYS A 9 -8.38 -11.03 19.99
N LEU A 10 -9.10 -10.87 21.11
CA LEU A 10 -8.50 -10.65 22.43
C LEU A 10 -7.65 -11.86 22.87
N ILE A 11 -8.15 -13.08 22.68
CA ILE A 11 -7.40 -14.30 22.99
C ILE A 11 -6.15 -14.40 22.13
N GLY A 12 -6.25 -14.13 20.81
CA GLY A 12 -5.12 -14.14 19.90
C GLY A 12 -4.05 -13.11 20.27
N PHE A 13 -4.47 -11.90 20.69
CA PHE A 13 -3.60 -10.84 21.15
C PHE A 13 -2.84 -11.23 22.42
N PHE A 14 -3.55 -11.71 23.45
CA PHE A 14 -2.90 -12.14 24.68
C PHE A 14 -1.98 -13.35 24.44
N ALA A 15 -2.39 -14.32 23.63
CA ALA A 15 -1.56 -15.48 23.30
C ALA A 15 -0.25 -15.07 22.60
N THR A 16 -0.31 -14.20 21.59
CA THR A 16 0.91 -13.71 20.92
C THR A 16 1.77 -12.83 21.82
N LEU A 17 1.15 -12.02 22.68
CA LEU A 17 1.86 -11.20 23.67
C LEU A 17 2.60 -12.07 24.68
N PHE A 18 1.95 -13.08 25.26
CA PHE A 18 2.60 -13.99 26.22
C PHE A 18 3.71 -14.82 25.56
N VAL A 19 3.50 -15.34 24.34
CA VAL A 19 4.53 -16.08 23.59
C VAL A 19 5.74 -15.17 23.26
N GLY A 20 5.50 -13.91 22.89
CA GLY A 20 6.56 -12.95 22.61
C GLY A 20 7.30 -12.47 23.86
N MET A 21 6.58 -12.18 24.95
CA MET A 21 7.13 -11.67 26.21
C MET A 21 7.90 -12.73 27.00
N LEU A 22 7.38 -13.97 27.04
CA LEU A 22 8.03 -15.09 27.72
C LEU A 22 9.15 -15.73 26.89
N LYS A 23 9.36 -15.27 25.65
CA LYS A 23 10.37 -15.76 24.70
C LYS A 23 10.49 -17.30 24.71
N THR A 24 9.35 -17.97 24.80
CA THR A 24 9.28 -19.40 25.10
C THR A 24 9.74 -20.22 23.90
N GLY A 25 10.71 -21.13 24.13
CA GLY A 25 11.27 -22.02 23.11
C GLY A 25 12.24 -21.37 22.12
N ASN A 26 12.96 -20.32 22.53
CA ASN A 26 14.14 -19.85 21.81
C ASN A 26 15.32 -20.81 22.00
N PRO A 27 16.03 -21.24 20.93
CA PRO A 27 17.26 -22.04 21.05
C PRO A 27 18.34 -21.41 21.95
N ASP A 28 18.39 -20.07 22.04
CA ASP A 28 19.38 -19.31 22.83
C ASP A 28 18.87 -18.91 24.23
N GLY A 29 17.74 -19.47 24.68
CA GLY A 29 17.13 -19.16 25.98
C GLY A 29 16.49 -17.76 26.07
N ILE A 30 16.25 -17.29 27.30
CA ILE A 30 15.51 -16.04 27.62
C ILE A 30 16.28 -14.78 27.14
N THR A 31 17.58 -14.88 26.91
CA THR A 31 18.46 -13.82 26.41
C THR A 31 18.49 -13.71 24.88
N GLY A 32 17.99 -14.71 24.14
CA GLY A 32 18.00 -14.74 22.69
C GLY A 32 17.04 -13.75 22.03
N ASN A 33 17.24 -13.53 20.72
CA ASN A 33 16.35 -12.72 19.89
C ASN A 33 14.99 -13.44 19.75
N PRO A 34 13.85 -12.80 20.06
CA PRO A 34 12.52 -13.42 19.94
C PRO A 34 12.18 -13.89 18.51
N VAL A 35 12.89 -13.39 17.50
CA VAL A 35 12.73 -13.72 16.07
C VAL A 35 13.72 -14.81 15.60
N ALA A 36 14.45 -15.47 16.51
CA ALA A 36 15.36 -16.55 16.15
C ALA A 36 14.61 -17.72 15.46
N GLN A 37 15.27 -18.35 14.48
CA GLN A 37 14.72 -19.51 13.77
C GLN A 37 14.47 -20.66 14.76
N GLY A 38 13.21 -21.06 14.91
CA GLY A 38 12.77 -22.10 15.86
C GLY A 38 12.03 -21.58 17.10
N SER A 39 12.00 -20.27 17.34
CA SER A 39 11.17 -19.66 18.40
C SER A 39 9.67 -19.91 18.16
N HIS A 40 8.89 -20.11 19.22
CA HIS A 40 7.43 -20.25 19.11
C HIS A 40 6.79 -18.99 18.49
N PHE A 41 7.39 -17.81 18.71
CA PHE A 41 6.96 -16.58 18.05
C PHE A 41 7.18 -16.62 16.53
N ASN A 42 8.33 -17.16 16.08
CA ASN A 42 8.62 -17.33 14.66
C ASN A 42 7.66 -18.32 13.99
N LEU A 43 7.23 -19.38 14.70
CA LEU A 43 6.22 -20.31 14.19
C LEU A 43 4.87 -19.63 13.95
N VAL A 44 4.41 -18.81 14.91
CA VAL A 44 3.16 -18.04 14.75
C VAL A 44 3.29 -17.04 13.60
N TYR A 45 4.42 -16.35 13.50
CA TYR A 45 4.67 -15.39 12.42
C TYR A 45 4.65 -16.04 11.02
N GLU A 46 5.39 -17.13 10.84
CA GLU A 46 5.49 -17.83 9.55
C GLU A 46 4.19 -18.52 9.13
N HIS A 47 3.41 -19.08 10.07
CA HIS A 47 2.19 -19.85 9.74
C HIS A 47 0.90 -19.04 9.77
N PHE A 48 0.83 -17.93 10.51
CA PHE A 48 -0.37 -17.09 10.56
C PHE A 48 -0.15 -15.78 9.83
N PHE A 49 0.84 -14.98 10.26
CA PHE A 49 0.99 -13.62 9.76
C PHE A 49 1.45 -13.56 8.30
N LYS A 50 2.43 -14.38 7.93
CA LYS A 50 2.98 -14.43 6.56
C LYS A 50 1.94 -14.86 5.51
N PRO A 51 1.16 -15.95 5.67
CA PRO A 51 0.13 -16.26 4.69
C PRO A 51 -1.02 -15.24 4.70
N LEU A 52 -1.42 -14.68 5.84
CA LEU A 52 -2.46 -13.64 5.87
C LEU A 52 -2.02 -12.38 5.10
N SER A 53 -0.79 -11.89 5.34
CA SER A 53 -0.25 -10.77 4.57
C SER A 53 -0.11 -11.12 3.08
N ALA A 54 0.33 -12.34 2.74
CA ALA A 54 0.39 -12.80 1.36
C ALA A 54 -0.99 -12.84 0.69
N THR A 55 -2.06 -13.29 1.37
CA THR A 55 -3.42 -13.25 0.82
C THR A 55 -3.91 -11.82 0.59
N MET A 56 -3.58 -10.88 1.49
CA MET A 56 -3.90 -9.47 1.30
C MET A 56 -3.21 -8.92 0.04
N PHE A 57 -1.91 -9.16 -0.12
CA PHE A 57 -1.18 -8.73 -1.31
C PHE A 57 -1.64 -9.44 -2.59
N ALA A 58 -1.98 -10.74 -2.52
CA ALA A 58 -2.49 -11.50 -3.66
C ALA A 58 -3.86 -10.98 -4.12
N LEU A 59 -4.77 -10.68 -3.19
CA LEU A 59 -6.05 -10.06 -3.49
C LEU A 59 -5.85 -8.68 -4.10
N LEU A 60 -5.00 -7.84 -3.51
CA LEU A 60 -4.68 -6.52 -4.07
C LEU A 60 -4.10 -6.64 -5.49
N ALA A 61 -3.17 -7.56 -5.73
CA ALA A 61 -2.61 -7.79 -7.05
C ALA A 61 -3.70 -8.18 -8.07
N PHE A 62 -4.62 -9.08 -7.71
CA PHE A 62 -5.72 -9.49 -8.59
C PHE A 62 -6.73 -8.35 -8.84
N TYR A 63 -7.08 -7.57 -7.83
CA TYR A 63 -7.94 -6.39 -7.99
C TYR A 63 -7.29 -5.33 -8.86
N VAL A 64 -6.01 -5.04 -8.64
CA VAL A 64 -5.26 -4.08 -9.45
C VAL A 64 -5.16 -4.58 -10.89
N ALA A 65 -4.84 -5.85 -11.13
CA ALA A 65 -4.77 -6.41 -12.48
C ALA A 65 -6.13 -6.33 -13.22
N SER A 66 -7.23 -6.71 -12.57
CA SER A 66 -8.57 -6.66 -13.17
C SER A 66 -9.06 -5.23 -13.42
N ALA A 67 -8.84 -4.30 -12.50
CA ALA A 67 -9.15 -2.88 -12.66
C ALA A 67 -8.31 -2.25 -13.78
N SER A 68 -7.01 -2.58 -13.80
CA SER A 68 -6.05 -2.11 -14.81
C SER A 68 -6.40 -2.62 -16.20
N TYR A 69 -6.76 -3.90 -16.37
CA TYR A 69 -7.19 -4.44 -17.67
C TYR A 69 -8.40 -3.69 -18.22
N ARG A 70 -9.37 -3.35 -17.35
CA ARG A 70 -10.53 -2.54 -17.74
C ARG A 70 -10.16 -1.08 -18.04
N ALA A 71 -9.20 -0.51 -17.32
CA ALA A 71 -8.77 0.88 -17.45
C ALA A 71 -7.78 1.12 -18.60
N PHE A 72 -6.93 0.16 -18.94
CA PHE A 72 -5.92 0.23 -20.00
C PHE A 72 -6.46 -0.07 -21.41
N ARG A 73 -7.76 -0.30 -21.57
CA ARG A 73 -8.39 -0.37 -22.89
C ARG A 73 -8.38 1.03 -23.50
N ALA A 74 -7.40 1.30 -24.38
CA ALA A 74 -7.22 2.58 -25.07
C ALA A 74 -8.44 2.92 -25.92
N LYS A 75 -9.41 3.61 -25.29
CA LYS A 75 -10.65 4.06 -25.93
C LYS A 75 -10.62 5.53 -26.31
N ASN A 76 -9.86 6.32 -25.56
CA ASN A 76 -9.86 7.78 -25.63
C ASN A 76 -8.41 8.28 -25.69
N VAL A 77 -8.19 9.47 -26.27
CA VAL A 77 -6.86 10.10 -26.39
C VAL A 77 -6.18 10.26 -25.03
N GLU A 78 -6.94 10.64 -24.00
CA GLU A 78 -6.46 10.77 -22.62
C GLU A 78 -5.92 9.44 -22.06
N ALA A 79 -6.63 8.34 -22.30
CA ALA A 79 -6.22 7.01 -21.83
C ALA A 79 -4.94 6.55 -22.56
N THR A 80 -4.78 6.90 -23.84
CA THR A 80 -3.55 6.61 -24.60
C THR A 80 -2.36 7.40 -24.06
N VAL A 81 -2.54 8.69 -23.75
CA VAL A 81 -1.48 9.51 -23.13
C VAL A 81 -1.05 8.92 -21.79
N LEU A 82 -2.01 8.52 -20.94
CA LEU A 82 -1.71 7.86 -19.66
C LEU A 82 -1.02 6.51 -19.84
N LEU A 83 -1.42 5.72 -20.84
CA LEU A 83 -0.80 4.42 -21.15
C LEU A 83 0.65 4.58 -21.61
N VAL A 84 0.95 5.57 -22.45
CA VAL A 84 2.32 5.90 -22.87
C VAL A 84 3.15 6.38 -21.68
N ALA A 85 2.61 7.25 -20.83
CA ALA A 85 3.29 7.71 -19.63
C ALA A 85 3.60 6.55 -18.67
N ALA A 86 2.64 5.64 -18.44
CA ALA A 86 2.83 4.45 -17.61
C ALA A 86 3.91 3.52 -18.17
N PHE A 87 3.94 3.34 -19.49
CA PHE A 87 4.96 2.53 -20.16
C PHE A 87 6.37 3.13 -19.99
N ILE A 88 6.52 4.45 -20.15
CA ILE A 88 7.78 5.16 -19.93
C ILE A 88 8.25 4.99 -18.47
N ILE A 89 7.36 5.13 -17.49
CA ILE A 89 7.70 4.96 -16.08
C ILE A 89 8.16 3.53 -15.79
N LEU A 90 7.44 2.52 -16.32
CA LEU A 90 7.76 1.11 -16.09
C LEU A 90 9.14 0.76 -16.68
N LEU A 91 9.45 1.26 -17.87
CA LEU A 91 10.79 1.10 -18.43
C LEU A 91 11.85 1.87 -17.63
N GLY A 92 11.60 3.14 -17.27
CA GLY A 92 12.59 3.97 -16.57
C GLY A 92 12.91 3.53 -15.14
N ARG A 93 11.99 2.82 -14.45
CA ARG A 93 12.17 2.33 -13.07
C ARG A 93 12.63 0.88 -12.97
N THR A 94 12.63 0.12 -14.06
CA THR A 94 13.14 -1.26 -14.08
C THR A 94 14.60 -1.31 -14.51
N PHE A 95 15.33 -2.36 -14.12
CA PHE A 95 16.73 -2.58 -14.52
C PHE A 95 16.91 -2.60 -16.05
N VAL A 96 15.84 -2.90 -16.80
CA VAL A 96 15.79 -2.82 -18.26
C VAL A 96 15.96 -1.37 -18.76
N GLY A 97 15.46 -0.36 -18.05
CA GLY A 97 15.63 1.05 -18.42
C GLY A 97 17.08 1.51 -18.37
N THR A 98 17.84 1.07 -17.37
CA THR A 98 19.27 1.35 -17.26
C THR A 98 20.08 0.57 -18.28
N VAL A 99 19.70 -0.69 -18.55
CA VAL A 99 20.40 -1.53 -19.54
C VAL A 99 20.12 -1.07 -20.97
N LEU A 100 18.90 -0.64 -21.33
CA LEU A 100 18.59 -0.12 -22.67
C LEU A 100 19.14 1.28 -22.92
N SER A 101 19.31 2.08 -21.86
CA SER A 101 19.95 3.41 -21.94
C SER A 101 21.47 3.33 -22.01
N PHE A 102 22.08 2.14 -22.10
CA PHE A 102 23.53 1.99 -22.30
C PHE A 102 24.07 2.68 -23.56
N TRP A 103 23.21 2.86 -24.58
CA TRP A 103 23.53 3.59 -25.81
C TRP A 103 23.35 5.11 -25.71
N THR A 104 22.73 5.59 -24.63
CA THR A 104 22.45 7.01 -24.41
C THR A 104 23.36 7.51 -23.31
N ASP A 105 24.27 8.41 -23.67
CA ASP A 105 25.30 8.95 -22.78
C ASP A 105 24.70 9.44 -21.45
N PRO A 106 25.24 9.05 -20.27
CA PRO A 106 24.70 9.40 -18.95
C PRO A 106 24.55 10.91 -18.67
N GLY A 107 25.09 11.77 -19.53
CA GLY A 107 25.01 13.24 -19.42
C GLY A 107 24.02 13.91 -20.39
N THR A 108 23.44 13.19 -21.36
CA THR A 108 22.39 13.76 -22.22
C THR A 108 21.05 13.54 -21.54
N GLY A 109 20.34 14.61 -21.17
CA GLY A 109 19.10 14.57 -20.38
C GLY A 109 17.89 13.86 -21.02
N PHE A 110 18.10 12.99 -22.01
CA PHE A 110 17.09 12.27 -22.79
C PHE A 110 17.09 10.75 -22.54
N GLY A 111 17.66 10.27 -21.43
CA GLY A 111 17.51 8.87 -21.04
C GLY A 111 16.08 8.55 -20.56
N ILE A 112 15.63 7.33 -20.83
CA ILE A 112 14.32 6.81 -20.35
C ILE A 112 14.16 6.95 -18.82
N PRO A 113 15.20 6.75 -17.98
CA PRO A 113 15.11 6.97 -16.53
C PRO A 113 14.80 8.43 -16.15
N GLN A 114 15.43 9.40 -16.81
CA GLN A 114 15.24 10.84 -16.54
C GLN A 114 13.84 11.31 -16.92
N MET A 115 13.28 10.77 -18.01
CA MET A 115 11.90 11.04 -18.39
C MET A 115 10.91 10.51 -17.34
N ALA A 116 11.14 9.30 -16.82
CA ALA A 116 10.32 8.75 -15.73
C ALA A 116 10.42 9.60 -14.46
N GLU A 117 11.60 10.12 -14.14
CA GLU A 117 11.80 11.03 -13.02
C GLU A 117 11.07 12.36 -13.20
N TRP A 118 11.13 12.98 -14.39
CA TRP A 118 10.40 14.21 -14.69
C TRP A 118 8.88 14.03 -14.52
N ILE A 119 8.31 12.94 -15.04
CA ILE A 119 6.87 12.64 -14.88
C ILE A 119 6.49 12.53 -13.39
N MET A 120 7.36 11.91 -12.58
CA MET A 120 7.11 11.73 -11.15
C MET A 120 7.26 13.02 -10.34
N ASN A 121 8.21 13.88 -10.70
CA ASN A 121 8.53 15.09 -9.94
C ASN A 121 7.63 16.28 -10.28
N TYR A 122 7.10 16.34 -11.50
CA TYR A 122 6.28 17.47 -11.95
C TYR A 122 4.78 17.11 -12.02
N PRO A 123 4.26 16.39 -13.05
CA PRO A 123 2.84 16.02 -13.12
C PRO A 123 2.31 15.26 -11.91
N ASN A 124 3.02 14.19 -11.49
CA ASN A 124 2.53 13.32 -10.42
C ASN A 124 2.51 14.04 -9.07
N LEU A 125 3.57 14.77 -8.72
CA LEU A 125 3.62 15.56 -7.49
C LEU A 125 2.56 16.68 -7.47
N ALA A 126 2.32 17.35 -8.60
CA ALA A 126 1.26 18.35 -8.71
C ALA A 126 -0.13 17.73 -8.51
N GLY A 127 -0.41 16.58 -9.14
CA GLY A 127 -1.66 15.85 -8.98
C GLY A 127 -1.90 15.40 -7.54
N GLN A 128 -0.88 14.82 -6.89
CA GLN A 128 -0.97 14.39 -5.50
C GLN A 128 -1.26 15.56 -4.55
N ARG A 129 -0.61 16.71 -4.75
CA ARG A 129 -0.88 17.93 -3.97
C ARG A 129 -2.30 18.44 -4.18
N ALA A 130 -2.78 18.46 -5.43
CA ALA A 130 -4.15 18.87 -5.74
C ALA A 130 -5.18 17.97 -5.06
N ILE A 131 -4.98 16.64 -5.10
CA ILE A 131 -5.85 15.67 -4.43
C ILE A 131 -5.84 15.89 -2.92
N MET A 132 -4.66 16.04 -2.29
CA MET A 132 -4.58 16.26 -0.84
C MET A 132 -5.30 17.54 -0.41
N ILE A 133 -5.14 18.64 -1.15
CA ILE A 133 -5.83 19.90 -0.88
C ILE A 133 -7.35 19.73 -1.06
N GLY A 134 -7.79 19.05 -2.12
CA GLY A 134 -9.20 18.78 -2.37
C GLY A 134 -9.85 17.93 -1.28
N ILE A 135 -9.17 16.86 -0.84
CA ILE A 135 -9.62 16.02 0.27
C ILE A 135 -9.69 16.83 1.56
N ALA A 136 -8.67 17.61 1.87
CA ALA A 136 -8.65 18.43 3.09
C ALA A 136 -9.82 19.42 3.13
N LEU A 137 -10.08 20.14 2.04
CA LEU A 137 -11.23 21.04 1.92
C LEU A 137 -12.56 20.29 2.04
N GLY A 138 -12.66 19.10 1.43
CA GLY A 138 -13.84 18.24 1.55
C GLY A 138 -14.12 17.84 3.00
N ILE A 139 -13.09 17.45 3.75
CA ILE A 139 -13.17 17.09 5.17
C ILE A 139 -13.55 18.30 6.03
N VAL A 140 -12.97 19.49 5.77
CA VAL A 140 -13.34 20.71 6.50
C VAL A 140 -14.82 21.06 6.24
N SER A 141 -15.28 20.92 5.00
CA SER A 141 -16.69 21.17 4.65
C SER A 141 -17.64 20.22 5.37
N THR A 142 -17.37 18.91 5.36
CA THR A 142 -18.21 17.93 6.08
C THR A 142 -18.16 18.16 7.59
N SER A 143 -16.99 18.45 8.14
CA SER A 143 -16.83 18.78 9.56
C SER A 143 -17.65 20.01 9.95
N LEU A 144 -17.67 21.04 9.11
CA LEU A 144 -18.46 22.25 9.36
C LEU A 144 -19.97 21.99 9.30
N LYS A 145 -20.44 21.16 8.36
CA LYS A 145 -21.85 20.76 8.27
C LYS A 145 -22.32 20.00 9.52
N ILE A 146 -21.45 19.15 10.07
CA ILE A 146 -21.71 18.42 11.32
C ILE A 146 -21.78 19.40 12.49
N ILE A 147 -20.81 20.31 12.63
CA ILE A 147 -20.76 21.28 13.74
C ILE A 147 -21.96 22.23 13.71
N LEU A 148 -22.36 22.69 12.52
CA LEU A 148 -23.53 23.57 12.34
C LEU A 148 -24.87 22.83 12.46
N GLY A 149 -24.87 21.51 12.69
CA GLY A 149 -26.08 20.71 12.89
C GLY A 149 -26.96 20.57 11.64
N ILE A 150 -26.40 20.88 10.47
CA ILE A 150 -27.06 20.74 9.16
C ILE A 150 -27.08 19.26 8.76
N ASP A 151 -25.96 18.55 8.97
CA ASP A 151 -25.89 17.10 8.79
C ASP A 151 -26.16 16.40 10.13
N ARG A 152 -27.40 15.95 10.33
CA ARG A 152 -27.84 15.22 11.54
C ARG A 152 -27.58 13.71 11.50
N SER A 153 -26.78 13.22 10.55
CA SER A 153 -26.55 11.78 10.32
C SER A 153 -25.97 11.02 11.54
N TYR A 154 -25.41 11.72 12.52
CA TYR A 154 -24.93 11.13 13.79
C TYR A 154 -25.99 11.04 14.91
N LEU A 155 -27.16 11.67 14.73
CA LEU A 155 -28.31 11.56 15.63
C LEU A 155 -29.30 10.58 14.99
N GLY A 156 -29.16 9.30 15.32
CA GLY A 156 -29.94 8.21 14.74
C GLY A 156 -31.43 8.54 14.62
N SER A 157 -31.96 8.36 13.41
CA SER A 157 -33.36 7.97 13.24
C SER A 157 -33.34 6.46 12.96
N ASP A 158 -33.63 5.72 14.03
CA ASP A 158 -33.65 4.26 14.23
C ASP A 158 -32.31 3.49 14.23
#